data_AF-A0A4R1GA02-F1
#
_entry.id   AF-A0A4R1GA02-F1
#
_cell.length_a   1.000
_cell.length_b   1.000
_cell.length_c   1.000
_cell.angle_alpha   90.00
_cell.angle_beta   90.00
_cell.angle_gamma   90.00
#
_symmetry.space_group_name_H-M   'P 1'
#
loop_
_entity.id
_entity.type
_entity.pdbx_description
1 polymer ?
#
loop_
_entity_poly.entity_id
_entity_poly.type
_entity_poly.pdbx_seq_one_letter_code
_entity_poly.pdbx_strand_id
1 'polypeptide(L)'
;MDIVKEKKQIALYSVLLNLFLSLMKITVGFLAGSTSLVADGIHSVADLAAALSVYAGIVIANMKLKEFPYGLYKVENIISLASAFAIFFAGYEIARDVLFSGQVMEIKNLPLAVAAIFVTIVVTYLFSRYERRKGEELNSPSLIADSEHIKTDMLSSVVVLAGIIGNYAGYPIVEKLAVLIVVVFIFHSGYEIMVEALKVLLDASVDRETLEKIEKILQSHPLITSVKSVTGRSSGSYRFIEAEVCIATNSLEKAHNIVHELEEKVKRDVPFIEKIIIHFEPEERKEFVYAIPVEGDRVCSKFGECPEILLLKKSNGDIEILQRLKNPAVNLKYGKCIELVEFLVSKGVNCIAVNSLPVGKGVIFALSNYGIGMTLIPEENLNAFLKELREKPCEPPLAVWNRYACDINGGGERETPRPSGQR
;
A
#
# COMPACT_ATOMS: atom_id res chain seq x y z
N MET A 1 -16.94 20.27 16.26
CA MET A 1 -16.23 19.64 17.40
C MET A 1 -17.15 18.72 18.20
N ASP A 2 -18.45 19.03 18.28
CA ASP A 2 -19.44 18.25 19.04
C ASP A 2 -19.72 16.86 18.46
N ILE A 3 -19.80 16.72 17.12
CA ILE A 3 -20.03 15.41 16.45
C ILE A 3 -18.91 14.40 16.77
N VAL A 4 -17.65 14.84 16.77
CA VAL A 4 -16.51 13.97 17.09
C VAL A 4 -16.53 13.55 18.56
N LYS A 5 -16.95 14.46 19.44
CA LYS A 5 -17.12 14.19 20.88
C LYS A 5 -18.28 13.21 21.12
N GLU A 6 -19.40 13.37 20.42
CA GLU A 6 -20.57 12.48 20.50
C GLU A 6 -20.21 11.06 20.01
N LYS A 7 -19.50 10.92 18.88
CA LYS A 7 -19.00 9.61 18.40
C LYS A 7 -18.10 8.91 19.42
N LYS A 8 -17.17 9.64 20.04
CA LYS A 8 -16.29 9.09 21.09
C LYS A 8 -17.05 8.67 22.34
N GLN A 9 -18.09 9.42 22.73
CA GLN A 9 -18.91 9.08 23.89
C GLN A 9 -19.74 7.82 23.65
N ILE A 10 -20.35 7.67 22.47
CA ILE A 10 -21.11 6.46 22.11
C ILE A 10 -20.21 5.23 22.12
N ALA A 11 -19.03 5.33 21.49
CA ALA A 11 -18.05 4.24 21.51
C ALA A 11 -17.57 3.89 22.94
N LEU A 12 -17.37 4.89 23.81
CA LEU A 12 -17.03 4.64 25.21
C LEU A 12 -18.16 3.93 25.96
N TYR A 13 -19.42 4.29 25.69
CA TYR A 13 -20.58 3.59 26.27
C TYR A 13 -20.66 2.14 25.79
N SER A 14 -20.35 1.87 24.51
CA SER A 14 -20.26 0.50 23.98
C SER A 14 -19.23 -0.33 24.74
N VAL A 15 -18.01 0.21 24.92
CA VAL A 15 -16.93 -0.48 25.68
C VAL A 15 -17.32 -0.72 27.15
N LEU A 16 -17.86 0.30 27.84
CA LEU A 16 -18.27 0.16 29.24
C LEU A 16 -19.42 -0.83 29.40
N LEU A 17 -20.36 -0.85 28.45
CA LEU A 17 -21.46 -1.78 28.44
C LEU A 17 -20.97 -3.22 28.27
N ASN A 18 -20.09 -3.47 27.29
CA ASN A 18 -19.53 -4.79 27.03
C ASN A 18 -18.71 -5.30 28.23
N LEU A 19 -17.91 -4.43 28.86
CA LEU A 19 -17.19 -4.76 30.10
C LEU A 19 -18.16 -5.16 31.22
N PHE A 20 -19.21 -4.36 31.44
CA PHE A 20 -20.21 -4.65 32.47
C PHE A 20 -20.94 -5.97 32.20
N LEU A 21 -21.41 -6.18 30.97
CA LEU A 21 -22.13 -7.39 30.58
C LEU A 21 -21.24 -8.63 30.68
N SER A 22 -19.98 -8.55 30.26
CA SER A 22 -19.00 -9.64 30.38
C SER A 22 -18.80 -10.06 31.85
N LEU A 23 -18.50 -9.10 32.74
CA LEU A 23 -18.34 -9.36 34.17
C LEU A 23 -19.60 -9.95 34.80
N MET A 24 -20.77 -9.39 34.44
CA MET A 24 -22.06 -9.86 34.94
C MET A 24 -22.33 -11.31 34.49
N LYS A 25 -22.16 -11.63 33.20
CA LYS A 25 -22.37 -12.98 32.66
C LYS A 25 -21.46 -14.01 33.32
N ILE A 26 -20.17 -13.72 33.45
CA ILE A 26 -19.22 -14.64 34.08
C ILE A 26 -19.59 -14.87 35.54
N THR A 27 -19.80 -13.79 36.30
CA THR A 27 -20.11 -13.87 37.74
C THR A 27 -21.42 -14.63 37.97
N VAL A 28 -22.48 -14.26 37.25
CA VAL A 28 -23.78 -14.92 37.36
C VAL A 28 -23.72 -16.35 36.83
N GLY A 29 -22.95 -16.62 35.78
CA GLY A 29 -22.75 -17.96 35.23
C GLY A 29 -22.17 -18.93 36.26
N PHE A 30 -21.14 -18.49 37.01
CA PHE A 30 -20.59 -19.29 38.11
C PHE A 30 -21.57 -19.46 39.27
N LEU A 31 -22.26 -18.38 39.69
CA LEU A 31 -23.22 -18.44 40.80
C LEU A 31 -24.45 -19.29 40.48
N ALA A 32 -24.94 -19.21 39.25
CA ALA A 32 -26.10 -19.97 38.78
C ALA A 32 -25.74 -21.39 38.34
N GLY A 33 -24.45 -21.69 38.13
CA GLY A 33 -23.98 -22.97 37.63
C GLY A 33 -24.36 -23.22 36.17
N SER A 34 -24.27 -22.22 35.29
CA SER A 34 -24.56 -22.39 33.85
C SER A 34 -23.29 -22.27 33.02
N THR A 35 -22.88 -23.37 32.38
CA THR A 35 -21.69 -23.39 31.52
C THR A 35 -21.91 -22.57 30.25
N SER A 36 -23.13 -22.54 29.70
CA SER A 36 -23.45 -21.72 28.53
C SER A 36 -23.36 -20.23 28.81
N LEU A 37 -23.76 -19.78 30.01
CA LEU A 37 -23.64 -18.38 30.41
C LEU A 37 -22.19 -17.96 30.66
N VAL A 38 -21.37 -18.85 31.24
CA VAL A 38 -19.92 -18.59 31.40
C VAL A 38 -19.23 -18.53 30.04
N ALA A 39 -19.56 -19.44 29.11
CA ALA A 39 -19.00 -19.45 27.76
C ALA A 39 -19.34 -18.15 27.01
N ASP A 40 -20.60 -17.70 27.07
CA ASP A 40 -21.03 -16.43 26.49
C ASP A 40 -20.35 -15.21 27.14
N GLY A 41 -20.08 -15.29 28.45
CA GLY A 41 -19.27 -14.28 29.16
C GLY A 41 -17.83 -14.22 28.66
N ILE A 42 -17.20 -15.37 28.42
CA ILE A 42 -15.84 -15.48 27.85
C ILE A 42 -15.80 -14.96 26.41
N HIS A 43 -16.81 -15.25 25.60
CA HIS A 43 -16.97 -14.62 24.27
C HIS A 43 -16.96 -13.09 24.40
N SER A 44 -17.76 -12.52 25.30
CA SER A 44 -17.74 -11.07 25.55
C SER A 44 -16.40 -10.53 26.11
N VAL A 45 -15.60 -11.35 26.79
CA VAL A 45 -14.22 -10.97 27.18
C VAL A 45 -13.32 -10.88 25.96
N ALA A 46 -13.47 -11.77 24.98
CA ALA A 46 -12.69 -11.75 23.75
C ALA A 46 -12.86 -10.42 23.00
N ASP A 47 -14.10 -9.96 22.88
CA ASP A 47 -14.44 -8.68 22.25
C ASP A 47 -13.84 -7.49 23.02
N LEU A 48 -13.93 -7.54 24.36
CA LEU A 48 -13.30 -6.54 25.21
C LEU A 48 -11.78 -6.54 25.07
N ALA A 49 -11.15 -7.72 24.98
CA ALA A 49 -9.70 -7.84 24.81
C ALA A 49 -9.25 -7.27 23.45
N ALA A 50 -10.03 -7.46 22.39
CA ALA A 50 -9.80 -6.82 21.10
C ALA A 50 -9.89 -5.29 21.21
N ALA A 51 -10.95 -4.76 21.84
CA ALA A 51 -11.12 -3.33 22.04
C ALA A 51 -10.00 -2.71 22.91
N LEU A 52 -9.59 -3.40 23.98
CA LEU A 52 -8.49 -2.96 24.84
C LEU A 52 -7.14 -3.01 24.15
N SER A 53 -6.90 -4.01 23.28
CA SER A 53 -5.67 -4.09 22.50
C SER A 53 -5.53 -2.89 21.58
N VAL A 54 -6.61 -2.51 20.89
CA VAL A 54 -6.66 -1.30 20.05
C VAL A 54 -6.40 -0.04 20.90
N TYR A 55 -7.06 0.08 22.05
CA TYR A 55 -6.87 1.23 22.95
C TYR A 55 -5.42 1.34 23.47
N ALA A 56 -4.86 0.23 23.96
CA ALA A 56 -3.47 0.17 24.41
C ALA A 56 -2.51 0.49 23.26
N GLY A 57 -2.82 0.00 22.06
CA GLY A 57 -2.15 0.33 20.82
C GLY A 57 -2.06 1.83 20.61
N ILE A 58 -3.18 2.55 20.65
CA ILE A 58 -3.21 4.01 20.47
C ILE A 58 -2.35 4.74 21.52
N VAL A 59 -2.39 4.31 22.79
CA VAL A 59 -1.64 4.95 23.88
C VAL A 59 -0.12 4.73 23.72
N ILE A 60 0.30 3.51 23.38
CA ILE A 60 1.72 3.11 23.32
C ILE A 60 2.35 3.49 21.97
N ALA A 61 1.57 3.44 20.90
CA ALA A 61 1.94 3.71 19.51
C ALA A 61 2.78 4.98 19.34
N ASN A 62 2.36 6.06 20.00
CA ASN A 62 2.96 7.37 19.82
C ASN A 62 4.27 7.57 20.60
N MET A 63 4.71 6.57 21.38
CA MET A 63 5.98 6.62 22.08
C MET A 63 7.13 6.35 21.11
N LYS A 64 7.88 7.40 20.78
CA LYS A 64 9.07 7.33 19.91
C LYS A 64 10.33 7.17 20.76
N LEU A 65 11.04 6.06 20.56
CA LEU A 65 12.33 5.77 21.20
C LEU A 65 13.45 5.92 20.16
N LYS A 66 14.69 6.15 20.59
CA LYS A 66 15.84 6.23 19.65
C LYS A 66 16.00 4.95 18.82
N GLU A 67 15.77 3.79 19.44
CA GLU A 67 15.83 2.48 18.80
C GLU A 67 14.62 2.20 17.91
N PHE A 68 13.50 2.89 18.15
CA PHE A 68 12.24 2.75 17.42
C PHE A 68 11.80 4.13 16.87
N PRO A 69 12.48 4.66 15.83
CA PRO A 69 12.21 6.00 15.31
C PRO A 69 10.81 6.11 14.67
N TYR A 70 10.28 4.98 14.20
CA TYR A 70 8.92 4.85 13.71
C TYR A 70 7.90 4.66 14.83
N GLY A 71 8.27 4.63 16.10
CA GLY A 71 7.35 4.35 17.20
C GLY A 71 7.05 2.86 17.40
N LEU A 72 6.28 2.56 18.45
CA LEU A 72 5.98 1.20 18.90
C LEU A 72 4.62 0.70 18.39
N TYR A 73 4.23 1.12 17.18
CA TYR A 73 2.92 0.79 16.60
C TYR A 73 2.62 -0.72 16.54
N LYS A 74 3.64 -1.56 16.27
CA LYS A 74 3.44 -3.02 16.17
C LYS A 74 3.15 -3.70 17.52
N VAL A 75 3.40 -3.05 18.66
CA VAL A 75 3.12 -3.61 20.01
C VAL A 75 1.64 -3.92 20.19
N GLU A 76 0.75 -3.10 19.61
CA GLU A 76 -0.70 -3.34 19.56
C GLU A 76 -1.04 -4.76 19.05
N ASN A 77 -0.38 -5.17 17.97
CA ASN A 77 -0.63 -6.46 17.33
C ASN A 77 -0.04 -7.61 18.14
N ILE A 78 1.07 -7.39 18.86
CA ILE A 78 1.65 -8.39 19.77
C ILE A 78 0.69 -8.65 20.95
N ILE A 79 0.11 -7.58 21.51
CA ILE A 79 -0.90 -7.71 22.57
C ILE A 79 -2.13 -8.44 22.04
N SER A 80 -2.63 -8.04 20.86
CA SER A 80 -3.77 -8.69 20.21
C SER A 80 -3.53 -10.19 19.97
N LEU A 81 -2.33 -10.55 19.53
CA LEU A 81 -1.94 -11.94 19.31
C LEU A 81 -1.90 -12.74 20.62
N ALA A 82 -1.36 -12.15 21.70
CA ALA A 82 -1.38 -12.77 23.02
C ALA A 82 -2.82 -12.98 23.54
N SER A 83 -3.70 -12.00 23.34
CA SER A 83 -5.12 -12.10 23.65
C SER A 83 -5.81 -13.21 22.85
N ALA A 84 -5.53 -13.34 21.56
CA ALA A 84 -6.06 -14.43 20.73
C ALA A 84 -5.69 -15.82 21.28
N PHE A 85 -4.44 -16.02 21.70
CA PHE A 85 -4.02 -17.27 22.34
C PHE A 85 -4.74 -17.53 23.68
N ALA A 86 -4.96 -16.49 24.50
CA ALA A 86 -5.72 -16.62 25.73
C ALA A 86 -7.19 -17.00 25.46
N ILE A 87 -7.80 -16.43 24.43
CA ILE A 87 -9.16 -16.75 23.98
C ILE A 87 -9.24 -18.20 23.51
N PHE A 88 -8.29 -18.65 22.68
CA PHE A 88 -8.22 -20.05 22.26
C PHE A 88 -8.06 -21.02 23.43
N PHE A 89 -7.23 -20.66 24.41
CA PHE A 89 -7.07 -21.46 25.61
C PHE A 89 -8.37 -21.55 26.42
N ALA A 90 -9.08 -20.43 26.60
CA ALA A 90 -10.36 -20.41 27.30
C ALA A 90 -11.44 -21.21 26.54
N GLY A 91 -11.54 -21.04 25.22
CA GLY A 91 -12.43 -21.81 24.35
C GLY A 91 -12.12 -23.31 24.38
N TYR A 92 -10.85 -23.69 24.43
CA TYR A 92 -10.41 -25.08 24.60
C TYR A 92 -10.83 -25.67 25.95
N GLU A 93 -10.65 -24.95 27.07
CA GLU A 93 -11.11 -25.42 28.39
C GLU A 93 -12.62 -25.66 28.41
N ILE A 94 -13.42 -24.71 27.88
CA ILE A 94 -14.88 -24.87 27.77
C ILE A 94 -15.24 -26.07 26.90
N ALA A 95 -14.61 -26.21 25.73
CA ALA A 95 -14.84 -27.32 24.82
C ALA A 95 -14.48 -28.66 25.48
N ARG A 96 -13.36 -28.70 26.20
CA ARG A 96 -12.87 -29.90 26.89
C ARG A 96 -13.88 -30.36 27.95
N ASP A 97 -14.38 -29.44 28.76
CA ASP A 97 -15.33 -29.76 29.82
C ASP A 97 -16.66 -30.28 29.28
N VAL A 98 -17.15 -29.72 28.17
CA VAL A 98 -18.41 -30.18 27.54
C VAL A 98 -18.24 -31.54 26.86
N LEU A 99 -17.13 -31.76 26.15
CA LEU A 99 -16.91 -32.96 25.32
C LEU A 99 -16.39 -34.17 26.09
N PHE A 100 -15.46 -33.97 27.03
CA PHE A 100 -14.76 -35.08 27.71
C PHE A 100 -15.22 -35.30 29.14
N SER A 101 -15.51 -34.24 29.89
CA SER A 101 -15.93 -34.36 31.28
C SER A 101 -17.43 -34.69 31.39
N GLY A 102 -18.23 -34.34 30.37
CA GLY A 102 -19.68 -34.55 30.35
C GLY A 102 -20.47 -33.76 31.40
N GLN A 103 -19.77 -33.06 32.29
CA GLN A 103 -20.25 -32.22 33.36
C GLN A 103 -20.50 -30.82 32.82
N VAL A 104 -21.70 -30.61 32.29
CA VAL A 104 -22.27 -29.25 32.32
C VAL A 104 -22.52 -28.95 33.80
N MET A 105 -22.20 -27.74 34.25
CA MET A 105 -22.52 -27.35 35.62
C MET A 105 -24.03 -27.58 35.85
N GLU A 106 -24.39 -28.21 36.97
CA GLU A 106 -25.80 -28.29 37.34
C GLU A 106 -26.30 -26.88 37.61
N ILE A 107 -27.38 -26.48 36.94
CA ILE A 107 -28.00 -25.17 37.12
C ILE A 107 -28.59 -25.12 38.53
N LYS A 108 -27.87 -24.47 39.45
CA LYS A 108 -28.26 -24.30 40.85
C LYS A 108 -29.37 -23.26 41.01
N ASN A 109 -29.39 -22.26 40.13
CA ASN A 109 -30.35 -21.15 40.22
C ASN A 109 -30.80 -20.70 38.82
N LEU A 110 -31.80 -21.41 38.28
CA LEU A 110 -32.36 -21.12 36.97
C LEU A 110 -32.93 -19.68 36.85
N PRO A 111 -33.75 -19.17 37.80
CA PRO A 111 -34.27 -17.81 37.70
C PRO A 111 -33.17 -16.77 37.56
N LEU A 112 -32.04 -16.96 38.26
CA LEU A 112 -30.90 -16.06 38.18
C LEU A 112 -30.22 -16.10 36.80
N ALA A 113 -29.97 -17.30 36.25
CA ALA A 113 -29.36 -17.46 34.92
C ALA A 113 -30.25 -16.87 33.81
N VAL A 114 -31.55 -17.18 33.85
CA VAL A 114 -32.53 -16.69 32.87
C VAL A 114 -32.70 -15.18 32.97
N ALA A 115 -32.78 -14.62 34.19
CA ALA A 115 -32.87 -13.18 34.38
C ALA A 115 -31.63 -12.46 33.83
N ALA A 116 -30.43 -12.96 34.10
CA ALA A 116 -29.19 -12.36 33.62
C ALA A 116 -29.06 -12.38 32.10
N ILE A 117 -29.33 -13.51 31.45
CA ILE A 117 -29.28 -13.58 29.98
C ILE A 117 -30.40 -12.78 29.32
N PHE A 118 -31.60 -12.74 29.93
CA PHE A 118 -32.71 -11.93 29.44
C PHE A 118 -32.39 -10.42 29.51
N VAL A 119 -31.85 -9.97 30.65
CA VAL A 119 -31.36 -8.59 30.81
C VAL A 119 -30.29 -8.29 29.76
N THR A 120 -29.33 -9.20 29.55
CA THR A 120 -28.33 -9.05 28.49
C THR A 120 -28.97 -8.81 27.13
N ILE A 121 -29.88 -9.69 26.70
CA ILE A 121 -30.54 -9.61 25.39
C ILE A 121 -31.30 -8.29 25.23
N VAL A 122 -32.05 -7.87 26.26
CA VAL A 122 -32.82 -6.62 26.20
C VAL A 122 -31.88 -5.42 26.10
N VAL A 123 -30.82 -5.40 26.91
CA VAL A 123 -29.88 -4.27 26.92
C VAL A 123 -29.11 -4.18 25.61
N THR A 124 -28.58 -5.29 25.09
CA THR A 124 -27.85 -5.30 23.81
C THR A 124 -28.76 -5.00 22.62
N TYR A 125 -30.02 -5.47 22.63
CA TYR A 125 -31.01 -5.09 21.62
C TYR A 125 -31.28 -3.58 21.61
N LEU A 126 -31.56 -3.00 22.77
CA LEU A 126 -31.84 -1.57 22.90
C LEU A 126 -30.62 -0.73 22.51
N PHE A 127 -29.43 -1.15 22.95
CA PHE A 127 -28.19 -0.45 22.66
C PHE A 127 -27.82 -0.54 21.17
N SER A 128 -27.91 -1.72 20.54
CA SER A 128 -27.71 -1.89 19.10
C SER A 128 -28.65 -1.00 18.28
N ARG A 129 -29.94 -0.90 18.68
CA ARG A 129 -30.89 0.00 18.01
C ARG A 129 -30.55 1.48 18.20
N TYR A 130 -30.13 1.86 19.40
CA TYR A 130 -29.71 3.22 19.70
C TYR A 130 -28.46 3.61 18.88
N GLU A 131 -27.44 2.76 18.91
CA GLU A 131 -26.19 2.98 18.20
C GLU A 131 -26.36 2.98 16.69
N ARG A 132 -27.20 2.09 16.15
CA ARG A 132 -27.55 2.09 14.72
C ARG A 132 -28.17 3.41 14.29
N ARG A 133 -29.18 3.89 15.03
CA ARG A 133 -29.83 5.19 14.75
C ARG A 133 -28.83 6.33 14.81
N LYS A 134 -27.97 6.36 15.82
CA LYS A 134 -26.91 7.36 15.94
C LYS A 134 -25.85 7.25 14.84
N GLY A 135 -25.53 6.04 14.40
CA GLY A 135 -24.63 5.80 13.27
C GLY A 135 -25.18 6.37 11.98
N GLU A 136 -26.49 6.23 11.73
CA GLU A 136 -27.18 6.80 10.58
C GLU A 136 -27.29 8.34 10.68
N GLU A 137 -27.71 8.88 11.83
CA GLU A 137 -27.77 10.33 12.08
C GLU A 137 -26.41 11.02 11.91
N LEU A 138 -25.35 10.42 12.41
CA LEU A 138 -23.99 10.97 12.42
C LEU A 138 -23.18 10.58 11.17
N ASN A 139 -23.82 9.95 10.18
CA ASN A 139 -23.20 9.40 8.96
C ASN A 139 -21.87 8.69 9.28
N SER A 140 -21.94 7.72 10.20
CA SER A 140 -20.78 7.08 10.80
C SER A 140 -20.80 5.57 10.50
N PRO A 141 -20.17 5.14 9.39
CA PRO A 141 -20.08 3.72 9.04
C PRO A 141 -19.52 2.84 10.17
N SER A 142 -18.60 3.37 10.98
CA SER A 142 -18.03 2.64 12.12
C SER A 142 -19.04 2.36 13.23
N LEU A 143 -19.95 3.29 13.54
CA LEU A 143 -21.02 3.05 14.54
C LEU A 143 -22.08 2.10 13.98
N ILE A 144 -22.35 2.20 12.68
CA ILE A 144 -23.24 1.28 11.97
C ILE A 144 -22.67 -0.15 12.03
N ALA A 145 -21.37 -0.32 11.83
CA ALA A 145 -20.70 -1.61 11.95
C ALA A 145 -20.71 -2.16 13.39
N ASP A 146 -20.37 -1.33 14.39
CA ASP A 146 -20.40 -1.74 15.81
C ASP A 146 -21.81 -2.21 16.22
N SER A 147 -22.86 -1.50 15.76
CA SER A 147 -24.23 -1.88 16.05
C SER A 147 -24.64 -3.26 15.50
N GLU A 148 -24.06 -3.69 14.36
CA GLU A 148 -24.27 -5.02 13.80
C GLU A 148 -23.47 -6.09 14.57
N HIS A 149 -22.29 -5.74 15.10
CA HIS A 149 -21.54 -6.62 16.00
C HIS A 149 -22.35 -6.90 17.27
N ILE A 150 -22.83 -5.86 17.95
CA ILE A 150 -23.64 -5.98 19.18
C ILE A 150 -24.92 -6.79 18.93
N LYS A 151 -25.51 -6.65 17.75
CA LYS A 151 -26.67 -7.46 17.33
C LYS A 151 -26.31 -8.93 17.16
N THR A 152 -25.13 -9.24 16.64
CA THR A 152 -24.63 -10.62 16.51
C THR A 152 -24.38 -11.24 17.89
N ASP A 153 -23.82 -10.48 18.84
CA ASP A 153 -23.65 -10.91 20.22
C ASP A 153 -25.00 -11.14 20.94
N MET A 154 -25.99 -10.29 20.67
CA MET A 154 -27.35 -10.50 21.15
C MET A 154 -27.93 -11.82 20.61
N LEU A 155 -27.70 -12.16 19.34
CA LEU A 155 -28.14 -13.43 18.78
C LEU A 155 -27.42 -14.63 19.43
N SER A 156 -26.12 -14.51 19.73
CA SER A 156 -25.39 -15.51 20.53
C SER A 156 -26.05 -15.71 21.91
N SER A 157 -26.40 -14.61 22.58
CA SER A 157 -27.08 -14.65 23.89
C SER A 157 -28.47 -15.33 23.82
N VAL A 158 -29.16 -15.24 22.68
CA VAL A 158 -30.43 -15.97 22.44
C VAL A 158 -30.19 -17.49 22.34
N VAL A 159 -29.11 -17.92 21.69
CA VAL A 159 -28.73 -19.34 21.63
C VAL A 159 -28.47 -19.88 23.04
N VAL A 160 -27.80 -19.10 23.87
CA VAL A 160 -27.51 -19.43 25.28
C VAL A 160 -28.80 -19.54 26.10
N LEU A 161 -29.73 -18.58 25.96
CA LEU A 161 -31.04 -18.64 26.63
C LEU A 161 -31.82 -19.90 26.23
N ALA A 162 -31.84 -20.25 24.95
CA ALA A 162 -32.49 -21.46 24.46
C ALA A 162 -31.84 -22.72 25.06
N GLY A 163 -30.51 -22.74 25.19
CA GLY A 163 -29.76 -23.79 25.89
C GLY A 163 -30.21 -23.97 27.33
N ILE A 164 -30.23 -22.87 28.11
CA ILE A 164 -30.62 -22.87 29.53
C ILE A 164 -32.06 -23.36 29.72
N ILE A 165 -33.00 -22.86 28.92
CA ILE A 165 -34.41 -23.28 28.97
C ILE A 165 -34.54 -24.76 28.59
N GLY A 166 -33.81 -25.20 27.55
CA GLY A 166 -33.83 -26.59 27.09
C GLY A 166 -33.33 -27.57 28.16
N ASN A 167 -32.23 -27.23 28.85
CA ASN A 167 -31.76 -28.04 29.98
C ASN A 167 -32.81 -28.12 31.09
N TYR A 168 -33.41 -26.98 31.46
CA TYR A 168 -34.46 -26.96 32.48
C TYR A 168 -35.70 -27.78 32.10
N ALA A 169 -36.07 -27.80 30.81
CA ALA A 169 -37.18 -28.60 30.30
C ALA A 169 -36.89 -30.12 30.28
N GLY A 170 -35.73 -30.56 30.77
CA GLY A 170 -35.33 -31.96 30.83
C GLY A 170 -34.54 -32.43 29.61
N TYR A 171 -34.04 -31.52 28.77
CA TYR A 171 -33.20 -31.82 27.61
C TYR A 171 -31.78 -31.24 27.75
N PRO A 172 -30.90 -31.80 28.61
CA PRO A 172 -29.53 -31.30 28.82
C PRO A 172 -28.67 -31.25 27.56
N ILE A 173 -29.02 -32.05 26.54
CA ILE A 173 -28.35 -32.05 25.23
C ILE A 173 -28.46 -30.68 24.54
N VAL A 174 -29.54 -29.92 24.79
CA VAL A 174 -29.77 -28.62 24.17
C VAL A 174 -28.79 -27.58 24.70
N GLU A 175 -28.49 -27.58 26.00
CA GLU A 175 -27.44 -26.69 26.56
C GLU A 175 -26.06 -27.09 26.04
N LYS A 176 -25.75 -28.39 25.95
CA LYS A 176 -24.47 -28.84 25.35
C LYS A 176 -24.29 -28.33 23.92
N LEU A 177 -25.34 -28.39 23.10
CA LEU A 177 -25.32 -27.86 21.74
C LEU A 177 -25.17 -26.33 21.73
N ALA A 178 -25.86 -25.61 22.62
CA ALA A 178 -25.71 -24.16 22.75
C ALA A 178 -24.28 -23.77 23.13
N VAL A 179 -23.66 -24.45 24.10
CA VAL A 179 -22.26 -24.22 24.48
C VAL A 179 -21.33 -24.51 23.30
N LEU A 180 -21.53 -25.60 22.57
CA LEU A 180 -20.70 -25.95 21.42
C LEU A 180 -20.77 -24.89 20.31
N ILE A 181 -21.96 -24.34 20.05
CA ILE A 181 -22.13 -23.22 19.10
C ILE A 181 -21.35 -21.99 19.57
N VAL A 182 -21.45 -21.62 20.85
CA VAL A 182 -20.71 -20.49 21.42
C VAL A 182 -19.20 -20.73 21.35
N VAL A 183 -18.73 -21.95 21.63
CA VAL A 183 -17.32 -22.34 21.47
C VAL A 183 -16.84 -22.11 20.03
N VAL A 184 -17.64 -22.46 19.03
CA VAL A 184 -17.31 -22.17 17.62
C VAL A 184 -17.17 -20.67 17.38
N PHE A 185 -18.04 -19.84 17.96
CA PHE A 185 -17.90 -18.38 17.88
C PHE A 185 -16.64 -17.87 18.55
N ILE A 186 -16.29 -18.38 19.74
CA ILE A 186 -15.04 -18.03 20.44
C ILE A 186 -13.82 -18.35 19.58
N PHE A 187 -13.75 -19.55 18.98
CA PHE A 187 -12.64 -19.93 18.10
C PHE A 187 -12.62 -19.08 16.83
N HIS A 188 -13.77 -18.74 16.25
CA HIS A 188 -13.83 -17.88 15.09
C HIS A 188 -13.31 -16.47 15.40
N SER A 189 -13.77 -15.83 16.47
CA SER A 189 -13.30 -14.51 16.90
C SER A 189 -11.80 -14.52 17.23
N GLY A 190 -11.32 -15.54 17.96
CA GLY A 190 -9.89 -15.70 18.24
C GLY A 190 -9.05 -15.84 16.96
N TYR A 191 -9.56 -16.56 15.96
CA TYR A 191 -8.90 -16.73 14.66
C TYR A 191 -8.84 -15.42 13.86
N GLU A 192 -9.93 -14.66 13.81
CA GLU A 192 -9.95 -13.36 13.14
C GLU A 192 -8.94 -12.38 13.75
N ILE A 193 -8.94 -12.26 15.09
CA ILE A 193 -7.98 -11.41 15.82
C ILE A 193 -6.54 -11.85 15.52
N MET A 194 -6.26 -13.16 15.57
CA MET A 194 -4.94 -13.71 15.28
C MET A 194 -4.48 -13.40 13.86
N VAL A 195 -5.33 -13.66 12.86
CA VAL A 195 -5.01 -13.44 11.44
C VAL A 195 -4.75 -11.97 11.17
N GLU A 196 -5.56 -11.07 11.72
CA GLU A 196 -5.38 -9.63 11.53
C GLU A 196 -4.09 -9.14 12.18
N ALA A 197 -3.80 -9.57 13.42
CA ALA A 197 -2.54 -9.26 14.08
C ALA A 197 -1.32 -9.78 13.29
N LEU A 198 -1.37 -11.01 12.78
CA LEU A 198 -0.29 -11.60 11.99
C LEU A 198 -0.09 -10.88 10.65
N LYS A 199 -1.18 -10.50 9.95
CA LYS A 199 -1.10 -9.70 8.72
C LYS A 199 -0.34 -8.40 8.95
N VAL A 200 -0.65 -7.67 10.01
CA VAL A 200 0.04 -6.41 10.33
C VAL A 200 1.51 -6.65 10.71
N LEU A 201 1.81 -7.73 11.43
CA LEU A 201 3.19 -8.09 11.76
C LEU A 201 4.03 -8.42 10.51
N LEU A 202 3.41 -9.09 9.53
CA LEU A 202 4.00 -9.46 8.23
C LEU A 202 3.99 -8.32 7.19
N ASP A 203 3.59 -7.10 7.58
CA ASP A 203 3.47 -5.95 6.68
C ASP A 203 2.54 -6.23 5.47
N ALA A 204 1.43 -6.93 5.71
CA ALA A 204 0.40 -7.14 4.71
C ALA A 204 -0.14 -5.82 4.15
N SER A 205 -0.59 -5.88 2.90
CA SER A 205 -1.03 -4.68 2.21
C SER A 205 -2.29 -4.08 2.82
N VAL A 206 -2.40 -2.75 2.76
CA VAL A 206 -3.60 -2.01 3.11
C VAL A 206 -4.78 -2.45 2.20
N ASP A 207 -6.00 -2.30 2.70
CA ASP A 207 -7.20 -2.62 1.95
C ASP A 207 -7.28 -1.90 0.59
N ARG A 208 -7.83 -2.63 -0.39
CA ARG A 208 -7.89 -2.18 -1.79
C ARG A 208 -8.67 -0.89 -1.96
N GLU A 209 -9.75 -0.69 -1.21
CA GLU A 209 -10.57 0.51 -1.26
C GLU A 209 -9.75 1.76 -0.91
N THR A 210 -8.94 1.68 0.15
CA THR A 210 -8.03 2.75 0.56
C THR A 210 -6.97 3.03 -0.52
N LEU A 211 -6.35 1.98 -1.09
CA LEU A 211 -5.36 2.14 -2.17
C LEU A 211 -5.97 2.81 -3.41
N GLU A 212 -7.16 2.37 -3.85
CA GLU A 212 -7.88 2.97 -4.99
C GLU A 212 -8.27 4.43 -4.71
N LYS A 213 -8.63 4.75 -3.47
CA LYS A 213 -8.91 6.14 -3.07
C LYS A 213 -7.65 7.02 -3.16
N ILE A 214 -6.51 6.52 -2.71
CA ILE A 214 -5.22 7.22 -2.83
C ILE A 214 -4.87 7.43 -4.30
N GLU A 215 -4.97 6.38 -5.12
CA GLU A 215 -4.71 6.45 -6.55
C GLU A 215 -5.55 7.53 -7.24
N LYS A 216 -6.85 7.60 -6.94
CA LYS A 216 -7.74 8.66 -7.45
C LYS A 216 -7.32 10.06 -7.02
N ILE A 217 -6.83 10.23 -5.79
CA ILE A 217 -6.30 11.51 -5.31
C ILE A 217 -5.06 11.90 -6.11
N LEU A 218 -4.13 10.96 -6.35
CA LEU A 218 -2.93 11.20 -7.15
C LEU A 218 -3.28 11.57 -8.60
N GLN A 219 -4.19 10.84 -9.22
CA GLN A 219 -4.66 11.08 -10.59
C GLN A 219 -5.45 12.39 -10.74
N SER A 220 -5.89 13.01 -9.64
CA SER A 220 -6.66 14.26 -9.70
C SER A 220 -5.81 15.48 -10.11
N HIS A 221 -4.48 15.39 -10.04
CA HIS A 221 -3.60 16.50 -10.40
C HIS A 221 -3.27 16.47 -11.91
N PRO A 222 -3.51 17.55 -12.66
CA PRO A 222 -3.44 17.54 -14.14
C PRO A 222 -2.04 17.27 -14.73
N LEU A 223 -0.96 17.48 -13.96
CA LEU A 223 0.40 17.16 -14.40
C LEU A 223 0.83 15.71 -14.09
N ILE A 224 0.00 14.92 -13.42
CA ILE A 224 0.24 13.49 -13.20
C ILE A 224 -0.24 12.75 -14.46
N THR A 225 0.70 12.16 -15.19
CA THR A 225 0.44 11.45 -16.46
C THR A 225 0.03 10.00 -16.22
N SER A 226 0.63 9.36 -15.22
CA SER A 226 0.29 8.00 -14.80
C SER A 226 0.69 7.75 -13.36
N VAL A 227 -0.03 6.85 -12.69
CA VAL A 227 0.37 6.26 -11.41
C VAL A 227 0.87 4.84 -11.71
N LYS A 228 2.14 4.56 -11.44
CA LYS A 228 2.77 3.26 -11.74
C LYS A 228 2.42 2.23 -10.67
N SER A 229 2.50 2.64 -9.41
CA SER A 229 2.22 1.77 -8.27
C SER A 229 1.73 2.59 -7.08
N VAL A 230 0.83 2.00 -6.30
CA VAL A 230 0.47 2.47 -4.96
C VAL A 230 0.45 1.25 -4.07
N THR A 231 1.38 1.19 -3.14
CA THR A 231 1.48 0.14 -2.15
C THR A 231 1.38 0.76 -0.77
N GLY A 232 0.95 -0.04 0.19
CA GLY A 232 0.84 0.42 1.55
C GLY A 232 0.86 -0.75 2.50
N ARG A 233 1.33 -0.50 3.72
CA ARG A 233 1.35 -1.45 4.82
C ARG A 233 0.78 -0.82 6.08
N SER A 234 0.20 -1.64 6.93
CA SER A 234 -0.29 -1.23 8.25
C SER A 234 0.78 -1.46 9.31
N SER A 235 0.78 -0.60 10.32
CA SER A 235 1.56 -0.76 11.54
C SER A 235 0.67 -0.32 12.70
N GLY A 236 0.10 -1.31 13.40
CA GLY A 236 -1.01 -1.07 14.32
C GLY A 236 -2.16 -0.34 13.61
N SER A 237 -2.73 0.65 14.28
CA SER A 237 -3.78 1.52 13.70
C SER A 237 -3.33 2.49 12.60
N TYR A 238 -2.02 2.61 12.32
CA TYR A 238 -1.47 3.58 11.35
C TYR A 238 -1.08 2.93 10.03
N ARG A 239 -1.14 3.71 8.95
CA ARG A 239 -0.82 3.27 7.58
C ARG A 239 0.40 4.01 7.03
N PHE A 240 1.24 3.27 6.32
CA PHE A 240 2.41 3.75 5.60
C PHE A 240 2.23 3.47 4.12
N ILE A 241 2.30 4.50 3.29
CA ILE A 241 2.05 4.42 1.85
C ILE A 241 3.30 4.74 1.07
N GLU A 242 3.53 3.99 0.01
CA GLU A 242 4.54 4.24 -1.00
C GLU A 242 3.85 4.30 -2.37
N ALA A 243 4.14 5.33 -3.15
CA ALA A 243 3.54 5.50 -4.47
C ALA A 243 4.60 5.94 -5.49
N GLU A 244 4.40 5.52 -6.74
CA GLU A 244 5.21 5.91 -7.88
C GLU A 244 4.34 6.60 -8.92
N VAL A 245 4.71 7.81 -9.32
CA VAL A 245 3.95 8.63 -10.28
C VAL A 245 4.83 9.18 -11.38
N CYS A 246 4.27 9.37 -12.57
CA CYS A 246 4.92 10.10 -13.66
C CYS A 246 4.38 11.53 -13.73
N ILE A 247 5.27 12.52 -13.86
CA ILE A 247 4.91 13.94 -13.88
C ILE A 247 5.36 14.58 -15.20
N ALA A 248 4.44 15.27 -15.87
CA ALA A 248 4.71 16.05 -17.08
C ALA A 248 5.35 17.42 -16.73
N THR A 249 6.58 17.39 -16.21
CA THR A 249 7.36 18.61 -15.93
C THR A 249 8.86 18.37 -16.12
N ASN A 250 9.56 19.38 -16.62
CA ASN A 250 11.02 19.38 -16.73
C ASN A 250 11.71 20.07 -15.53
N SER A 251 10.94 20.63 -14.60
CA SER A 251 11.46 21.32 -13.40
C SER A 251 11.30 20.43 -12.18
N LEU A 252 12.44 20.11 -11.54
CA LEU A 252 12.49 19.36 -10.28
C LEU A 252 11.74 20.08 -9.15
N GLU A 253 11.88 21.40 -9.07
CA GLU A 253 11.18 22.22 -8.06
C GLU A 253 9.65 22.15 -8.23
N LYS A 254 9.15 22.25 -9.47
CA LYS A 254 7.72 22.10 -9.74
C LYS A 254 7.23 20.69 -9.40
N ALA A 255 7.99 19.66 -9.76
CA ALA A 255 7.65 18.28 -9.43
C ALA A 255 7.56 18.07 -7.90
N HIS A 256 8.54 18.59 -7.16
CA HIS A 256 8.57 18.53 -5.70
C HIS A 256 7.35 19.21 -5.07
N ASN A 257 6.98 20.40 -5.53
CA ASN A 257 5.81 21.12 -5.01
C ASN A 257 4.49 20.37 -5.27
N ILE A 258 4.32 19.78 -6.47
CA ILE A 258 3.15 18.96 -6.82
C ILE A 258 3.05 17.76 -5.89
N VAL A 259 4.16 17.04 -5.70
CA VAL A 259 4.21 15.87 -4.82
C VAL A 259 3.90 16.27 -3.38
N HIS A 260 4.47 17.35 -2.90
CA HIS A 260 4.21 17.84 -1.54
C HIS A 260 2.72 18.19 -1.33
N GLU A 261 2.08 18.83 -2.31
CA GLU A 261 0.64 19.10 -2.27
C GLU A 261 -0.19 17.80 -2.23
N LEU A 262 0.18 16.82 -3.05
CA LEU A 262 -0.49 15.51 -3.09
C LEU A 262 -0.31 14.73 -1.78
N GLU A 263 0.88 14.73 -1.19
CA GLU A 263 1.12 14.10 0.12
C GLU A 263 0.20 14.68 1.20
N GLU A 264 0.09 16.01 1.28
CA GLU A 264 -0.77 16.69 2.24
C GLU A 264 -2.27 16.51 1.93
N LYS A 265 -2.65 16.38 0.66
CA LYS A 265 -4.02 16.03 0.27
C LYS A 265 -4.39 14.62 0.70
N VAL A 266 -3.51 13.64 0.46
CA VAL A 266 -3.73 12.24 0.88
C VAL A 266 -3.86 12.13 2.40
N LYS A 267 -2.96 12.76 3.17
CA LYS A 267 -3.02 12.75 4.64
C LYS A 267 -4.30 13.37 5.20
N ARG A 268 -4.88 14.37 4.52
CA ARG A 268 -6.14 15.01 4.93
C ARG A 268 -7.36 14.16 4.60
N ASP A 269 -7.39 13.55 3.41
CA ASP A 269 -8.59 12.90 2.88
C ASP A 269 -8.68 11.41 3.24
N VAL A 270 -7.55 10.78 3.61
CA VAL A 270 -7.46 9.37 3.98
C VAL A 270 -7.07 9.25 5.46
N PRO A 271 -7.89 8.60 6.30
CA PRO A 271 -7.66 8.55 7.73
C PRO A 271 -6.48 7.64 8.10
N PHE A 272 -5.80 7.98 9.19
CA PHE A 272 -4.72 7.19 9.80
C PHE A 272 -3.46 7.00 8.95
N ILE A 273 -3.23 7.86 7.95
CA ILE A 273 -1.95 7.91 7.22
C ILE A 273 -0.90 8.60 8.09
N GLU A 274 0.07 7.84 8.62
CA GLU A 274 1.21 8.41 9.36
C GLU A 274 2.25 8.97 8.38
N LYS A 275 2.53 8.22 7.30
CA LYS A 275 3.52 8.60 6.31
C LYS A 275 3.10 8.14 4.92
N ILE A 276 3.31 9.01 3.94
CA ILE A 276 3.25 8.71 2.52
C ILE A 276 4.58 9.16 1.90
N ILE A 277 5.14 8.35 1.02
CA ILE A 277 6.30 8.68 0.21
C ILE A 277 5.89 8.52 -1.25
N ILE A 278 6.02 9.59 -2.03
CA ILE A 278 5.72 9.56 -3.46
C ILE A 278 7.03 9.71 -4.23
N HIS A 279 7.49 8.63 -4.85
CA HIS A 279 8.55 8.68 -5.84
C HIS A 279 7.95 9.19 -7.16
N PHE A 280 8.63 10.15 -7.79
CA PHE A 280 8.16 10.73 -9.05
C PHE A 280 9.21 10.62 -10.14
N GLU A 281 8.74 10.26 -11.32
CA GLU A 281 9.54 10.09 -12.52
C GLU A 281 9.09 11.06 -13.62
N PRO A 282 9.99 11.49 -14.51
CA PRO A 282 9.58 12.26 -15.68
C PRO A 282 8.72 11.40 -16.62
N GLU A 283 7.89 12.06 -17.42
CA GLU A 283 7.14 11.40 -18.49
C GLU A 283 8.08 10.75 -19.52
N GLU A 284 7.82 9.48 -19.85
CA GLU A 284 8.55 8.79 -20.92
C GLU A 284 8.23 9.40 -22.28
N ARG A 285 9.26 9.84 -23.00
CA ARG A 285 9.10 10.38 -24.36
C ARG A 285 8.83 9.24 -25.33
N LYS A 286 7.66 9.25 -25.96
CA LYS A 286 7.29 8.31 -27.03
C LYS A 286 7.88 8.68 -28.39
N GLU A 287 8.27 9.94 -28.56
CA GLU A 287 8.80 10.48 -29.80
C GLU A 287 10.18 11.11 -29.57
N PHE A 288 11.14 10.72 -30.41
CA PHE A 288 12.49 11.28 -30.41
C PHE A 288 12.80 11.87 -31.78
N VAL A 289 13.27 13.11 -31.79
CA VAL A 289 13.89 13.69 -32.98
C VAL A 289 15.38 13.37 -32.97
N TYR A 290 15.82 12.62 -33.97
CA TYR A 290 17.21 12.24 -34.19
C TYR A 290 17.88 13.17 -35.19
N ALA A 291 19.15 13.48 -34.95
CA ALA A 291 20.04 14.12 -35.90
C ALA A 291 21.16 13.16 -36.32
N ILE A 292 21.30 12.95 -37.63
CA ILE A 292 22.33 12.10 -38.23
C ILE A 292 23.25 12.97 -39.10
N PRO A 293 24.57 12.93 -38.91
CA PRO A 293 25.51 13.65 -39.75
C PRO A 293 25.69 12.90 -41.09
N VAL A 294 25.35 13.52 -42.21
CA VAL A 294 25.34 12.86 -43.52
C VAL A 294 26.06 13.66 -44.61
N GLU A 295 26.54 12.95 -45.63
CA GLU A 295 27.01 13.47 -46.90
C GLU A 295 26.37 12.62 -48.02
N GLY A 296 25.30 13.12 -48.64
CA GLY A 296 24.53 12.33 -49.60
C GLY A 296 23.86 11.12 -48.93
N ASP A 297 24.28 9.91 -49.29
CA ASP A 297 23.77 8.63 -48.74
C ASP A 297 24.76 7.94 -47.80
N ARG A 298 25.76 8.70 -47.30
CA ARG A 298 26.74 8.22 -46.32
C ARG A 298 26.59 8.95 -45.00
N VAL A 299 26.78 8.22 -43.90
CA VAL A 299 26.90 8.78 -42.54
C VAL A 299 28.38 9.09 -42.30
N CYS A 300 28.70 10.31 -41.91
CA CYS A 300 30.10 10.71 -41.74
C CYS A 300 30.56 10.72 -40.27
N SER A 301 31.81 10.29 -40.09
CA SER A 301 32.44 10.00 -38.80
C SER A 301 32.57 11.21 -37.88
N LYS A 302 32.75 12.39 -38.48
CA LYS A 302 32.96 13.63 -37.74
C LYS A 302 31.76 14.55 -37.86
N PHE A 303 30.89 14.52 -36.85
CA PHE A 303 29.65 15.30 -36.82
C PHE A 303 29.85 16.79 -37.17
N GLY A 304 30.85 17.45 -36.57
CA GLY A 304 31.10 18.88 -36.77
C GLY A 304 31.71 19.26 -38.13
N GLU A 305 32.18 18.29 -38.92
CA GLU A 305 32.77 18.50 -40.25
C GLU A 305 31.81 18.07 -41.39
N CYS A 306 30.74 17.35 -41.07
CA CYS A 306 29.77 16.88 -42.07
C CYS A 306 28.96 18.02 -42.69
N PRO A 307 28.74 18.01 -44.02
CA PRO A 307 28.06 19.09 -44.72
C PRO A 307 26.57 19.20 -44.37
N GLU A 308 25.92 18.07 -44.10
CA GLU A 308 24.47 18.00 -43.88
C GLU A 308 24.13 17.26 -42.58
N ILE A 309 22.97 17.62 -42.02
CA ILE A 309 22.33 16.96 -40.88
C ILE A 309 20.96 16.49 -41.34
N LEU A 310 20.75 15.18 -41.31
CA LEU A 310 19.46 14.56 -41.55
C LEU A 310 18.68 14.51 -40.24
N LEU A 311 17.52 15.18 -40.22
CA LEU A 311 16.58 15.09 -39.11
C LEU A 311 15.52 14.05 -39.42
N LEU A 312 15.29 13.16 -38.45
CA LEU A 312 14.21 12.20 -38.51
C LEU A 312 13.49 12.12 -37.18
N LYS A 313 12.22 11.73 -37.24
CA LYS A 313 11.39 11.45 -36.09
C LYS A 313 11.27 9.94 -35.94
N LYS A 314 11.56 9.43 -34.74
CA LYS A 314 11.35 8.04 -34.37
C LYS A 314 10.19 7.95 -33.39
N SER A 315 9.18 7.16 -33.72
CA SER A 315 8.03 6.86 -32.86
C SER A 315 7.73 5.36 -32.92
N ASN A 316 7.79 4.65 -31.81
CA ASN A 316 7.52 3.20 -31.71
C ASN A 316 8.20 2.30 -32.77
N GLY A 317 9.39 2.67 -33.24
CA GLY A 317 10.17 1.92 -34.24
C GLY A 317 9.97 2.39 -35.69
N ASP A 318 8.94 3.19 -35.95
CA ASP A 318 8.77 3.87 -37.23
C ASP A 318 9.68 5.09 -37.32
N ILE A 319 10.22 5.30 -38.53
CA ILE A 319 11.13 6.41 -38.83
C ILE A 319 10.50 7.25 -39.93
N GLU A 320 10.28 8.53 -39.62
CA GLU A 320 9.85 9.55 -40.57
C GLU A 320 10.98 10.54 -40.81
N ILE A 321 11.42 10.69 -42.05
CA ILE A 321 12.43 11.69 -42.42
C ILE A 321 11.76 13.05 -42.45
N LEU A 322 12.21 13.98 -41.60
CA LEU A 322 11.65 15.32 -41.50
C LEU A 322 12.26 16.26 -42.53
N GLN A 323 13.58 16.41 -42.52
CA GLN A 323 14.30 17.35 -43.39
C GLN A 323 15.80 17.09 -43.40
N ARG A 324 16.47 17.53 -44.48
CA ARG A 324 17.93 17.65 -44.54
C ARG A 324 18.31 19.12 -44.38
N LEU A 325 19.22 19.41 -43.47
CA LEU A 325 19.69 20.76 -43.16
C LEU A 325 21.19 20.88 -43.42
N LYS A 326 21.64 22.05 -43.86
CA LYS A 326 23.08 22.35 -43.90
C LYS A 326 23.60 22.50 -42.49
N ASN A 327 24.78 21.92 -42.23
CA ASN A 327 25.43 22.03 -40.93
C ASN A 327 26.08 23.42 -40.77
N PRO A 328 25.60 24.27 -39.84
CA PRO A 328 26.14 25.62 -39.66
C PRO A 328 27.59 25.62 -39.13
N ALA A 329 28.02 24.53 -38.48
CA ALA A 329 29.34 24.45 -37.85
C ALA A 329 30.51 24.21 -38.82
N VAL A 330 30.23 23.82 -40.07
CA VAL A 330 31.26 23.42 -41.06
C VAL A 330 32.25 24.56 -41.32
N ASN A 331 31.73 25.77 -41.53
CA ASN A 331 32.51 26.94 -41.94
C ASN A 331 33.07 27.77 -40.78
N LEU A 332 32.79 27.38 -39.53
CA LEU A 332 33.25 28.14 -38.36
C LEU A 332 34.71 27.83 -38.02
N LYS A 333 35.49 28.84 -37.62
CA LYS A 333 36.89 28.64 -37.21
C LYS A 333 37.03 28.20 -35.74
N TYR A 334 36.11 28.65 -34.89
CA TYR A 334 36.05 28.33 -33.46
C TYR A 334 34.58 28.14 -33.03
N GLY A 335 34.33 27.48 -31.89
CA GLY A 335 32.97 27.35 -31.35
C GLY A 335 32.05 26.34 -32.06
N LYS A 336 32.57 25.58 -33.05
CA LYS A 336 31.82 24.57 -33.83
C LYS A 336 30.89 23.70 -33.00
N CYS A 337 31.38 23.21 -31.85
CA CYS A 337 30.66 22.29 -30.99
C CYS A 337 29.44 22.94 -30.32
N ILE A 338 29.58 24.16 -29.80
CA ILE A 338 28.51 24.86 -29.10
C ILE A 338 27.44 25.29 -30.11
N GLU A 339 27.87 25.89 -31.22
CA GLU A 339 26.95 26.30 -32.30
C GLU A 339 26.14 25.10 -32.81
N LEU A 340 26.80 23.96 -33.02
CA LEU A 340 26.13 22.74 -33.46
C LEU A 340 25.09 22.29 -32.44
N VAL A 341 25.44 22.21 -31.16
CA VAL A 341 24.50 21.75 -30.11
C VAL A 341 23.33 22.71 -29.98
N GLU A 342 23.56 24.03 -29.97
CA GLU A 342 22.50 25.03 -29.93
C GLU A 342 21.60 24.97 -31.17
N PHE A 343 22.18 24.74 -32.35
CA PHE A 343 21.41 24.49 -33.56
C PHE A 343 20.52 23.26 -33.43
N LEU A 344 21.04 22.14 -32.92
CA LEU A 344 20.27 20.92 -32.69
C LEU A 344 19.12 21.16 -31.69
N VAL A 345 19.37 21.87 -30.60
CA VAL A 345 18.34 22.29 -29.63
C VAL A 345 17.26 23.12 -30.30
N SER A 346 17.64 24.09 -31.14
CA SER A 346 16.69 24.96 -31.87
C SER A 346 15.77 24.18 -32.82
N LYS A 347 16.20 22.99 -33.26
CA LYS A 347 15.43 22.08 -34.11
C LYS A 347 14.67 21.00 -33.32
N GLY A 348 14.69 21.07 -31.98
CA GLY A 348 14.00 20.13 -31.12
C GLY A 348 14.62 18.74 -31.06
N VAL A 349 15.90 18.60 -31.44
CA VAL A 349 16.61 17.32 -31.44
C VAL A 349 16.75 16.81 -30.01
N ASN A 350 16.45 15.53 -29.81
CA ASN A 350 16.54 14.86 -28.50
C ASN A 350 17.61 13.78 -28.50
N CYS A 351 18.07 13.35 -29.68
CA CYS A 351 19.11 12.36 -29.81
C CYS A 351 20.01 12.65 -31.01
N ILE A 352 21.31 12.39 -30.89
CA ILE A 352 22.19 12.29 -32.04
C ILE A 352 22.48 10.82 -32.34
N ALA A 353 22.48 10.43 -33.61
CA ALA A 353 22.92 9.10 -34.01
C ALA A 353 24.16 9.24 -34.89
N VAL A 354 25.25 8.60 -34.47
CA VAL A 354 26.59 8.74 -35.07
C VAL A 354 27.19 7.39 -35.36
N ASN A 355 28.08 7.31 -36.35
CA ASN A 355 28.82 6.09 -36.68
C ASN A 355 30.17 5.96 -35.99
N SER A 356 30.69 7.06 -35.45
CA SER A 356 31.83 7.04 -34.54
C SER A 356 31.62 8.05 -33.41
N LEU A 357 32.29 7.82 -32.28
CA LEU A 357 32.20 8.73 -31.15
C LEU A 357 32.64 10.16 -31.55
N PRO A 358 31.87 11.21 -31.17
CA PRO A 358 32.24 12.58 -31.49
C PRO A 358 33.53 12.97 -30.78
N VAL A 359 34.42 13.67 -31.50
CA VAL A 359 35.76 14.00 -31.04
C VAL A 359 35.70 15.07 -29.94
N GLY A 360 35.76 14.65 -28.68
CA GLY A 360 36.05 15.51 -27.53
C GLY A 360 35.01 15.49 -26.42
N LYS A 361 35.48 15.36 -25.17
CA LYS A 361 34.64 15.38 -23.95
C LYS A 361 33.72 16.60 -23.87
N GLY A 362 34.16 17.75 -24.38
CA GLY A 362 33.36 18.99 -24.39
C GLY A 362 32.03 18.86 -25.14
N VAL A 363 31.98 18.08 -26.23
CA VAL A 363 30.74 17.82 -26.99
C VAL A 363 29.80 16.95 -26.16
N ILE A 364 30.32 15.91 -25.51
CA ILE A 364 29.54 15.01 -24.65
C ILE A 364 28.92 15.77 -23.46
N PHE A 365 29.67 16.68 -22.83
CA PHE A 365 29.15 17.54 -21.77
C PHE A 365 28.09 18.52 -22.27
N ALA A 366 28.32 19.15 -23.44
CA ALA A 366 27.34 20.06 -24.03
C ALA A 366 26.02 19.34 -24.34
N LEU A 367 26.08 18.19 -25.03
CA LEU A 367 24.90 17.36 -25.31
C LEU A 367 24.16 16.96 -24.03
N SER A 368 24.89 16.52 -23.00
CA SER A 368 24.30 16.13 -21.72
C SER A 368 23.60 17.29 -21.01
N ASN A 369 24.19 18.49 -21.05
CA ASN A 369 23.63 19.68 -20.43
C ASN A 369 22.31 20.13 -21.09
N TYR A 370 22.19 19.93 -22.41
CA TYR A 370 20.97 20.22 -23.17
C TYR A 370 19.98 19.04 -23.22
N GLY A 371 20.26 17.93 -22.53
CA GLY A 371 19.39 16.75 -22.53
C GLY A 371 19.30 16.04 -23.88
N ILE A 372 20.30 16.20 -24.75
CA ILE A 372 20.39 15.50 -26.02
C ILE A 372 21.13 14.18 -25.79
N GLY A 373 20.47 13.06 -26.02
CA GLY A 373 21.08 11.74 -25.95
C GLY A 373 21.94 11.41 -27.16
N MET A 374 22.56 10.23 -27.13
CA MET A 374 23.42 9.73 -28.20
C MET A 374 23.16 8.26 -28.47
N THR A 375 23.31 7.85 -29.72
CA THR A 375 23.31 6.46 -30.17
C THR A 375 24.49 6.24 -31.11
N LEU A 376 25.26 5.16 -30.89
CA LEU A 376 26.38 4.76 -31.74
C LEU A 376 25.99 3.55 -32.62
N ILE A 377 26.12 3.71 -33.93
CA ILE A 377 25.79 2.72 -34.97
C ILE A 377 26.94 2.68 -35.97
N PRO A 378 27.87 1.72 -35.90
CA PRO A 378 29.11 1.71 -36.68
C PRO A 378 28.89 1.33 -38.16
N GLU A 379 27.93 1.97 -38.82
CA GLU A 379 27.57 1.79 -40.23
C GLU A 379 27.77 3.10 -40.99
N GLU A 380 28.38 3.02 -42.18
CA GLU A 380 28.58 4.19 -43.04
C GLU A 380 27.45 4.36 -44.06
N ASN A 381 26.79 3.27 -44.46
CA ASN A 381 25.70 3.33 -45.43
C ASN A 381 24.41 3.79 -44.76
N LEU A 382 23.79 4.86 -45.27
CA LEU A 382 22.60 5.45 -44.66
C LEU A 382 21.43 4.44 -44.52
N ASN A 383 21.22 3.55 -45.50
CA ASN A 383 20.13 2.58 -45.43
C ASN A 383 20.37 1.51 -44.37
N ALA A 384 21.61 1.02 -44.24
CA ALA A 384 21.99 0.08 -43.19
C ALA A 384 21.90 0.73 -41.80
N PHE A 385 22.38 1.97 -41.69
CA PHE A 385 22.33 2.77 -40.48
C PHE A 385 20.88 2.99 -40.00
N LEU A 386 19.98 3.40 -40.90
CA LEU A 386 18.57 3.62 -40.58
C LEU A 386 17.86 2.34 -40.15
N LYS A 387 18.26 1.18 -40.72
CA LYS A 387 17.71 -0.12 -40.31
C LYS A 387 18.09 -0.45 -38.86
N GLU A 388 19.35 -0.29 -38.49
CA GLU A 388 19.82 -0.54 -37.13
C GLU A 388 19.28 0.49 -36.12
N LEU A 389 19.10 1.74 -36.56
CA LEU A 389 18.54 2.81 -35.73
C LEU A 389 17.11 2.52 -35.27
N ARG A 390 16.33 1.72 -36.00
CA ARG A 390 14.97 1.32 -35.59
C ARG A 390 14.99 0.55 -34.27
N GLU A 391 16.01 -0.27 -34.05
CA GLU A 391 16.10 -1.16 -32.89
C GLU A 391 16.91 -0.57 -31.73
N LYS A 392 17.77 0.43 -31.96
CA LYS A 392 18.57 1.03 -30.89
C LYS A 392 17.86 2.18 -30.13
N PRO A 393 17.94 2.21 -28.79
CA PRO A 393 17.42 3.32 -27.99
C PRO A 393 18.33 4.55 -28.04
N CYS A 394 17.79 5.70 -27.65
CA CYS A 394 18.58 6.86 -27.33
C CYS A 394 19.12 6.74 -25.89
N GLU A 395 20.43 6.86 -25.69
CA GLU A 395 21.07 6.72 -24.38
C GLU A 395 21.71 8.03 -23.91
N PRO A 396 21.96 8.21 -22.59
CA PRO A 396 22.71 9.35 -22.10
C PRO A 396 24.11 9.42 -22.74
N PRO A 397 24.59 10.59 -23.23
CA PRO A 397 25.84 10.68 -23.98
C PRO A 397 27.07 10.20 -23.20
N LEU A 398 27.11 10.46 -21.90
CA LEU A 398 28.16 10.01 -21.00
C LEU A 398 28.18 8.48 -20.85
N ALA A 399 27.01 7.83 -20.87
CA ALA A 399 26.93 6.37 -20.78
C ALA A 399 27.50 5.71 -22.04
N VAL A 400 27.13 6.23 -23.22
CA VAL A 400 27.68 5.76 -24.51
C VAL A 400 29.19 6.04 -24.58
N TRP A 401 29.63 7.25 -24.20
CA TRP A 401 31.05 7.58 -24.17
C TRP A 401 31.85 6.62 -23.28
N ASN A 402 31.40 6.38 -22.04
CA ASN A 402 32.11 5.48 -21.13
C ASN A 402 32.15 4.03 -21.64
N ARG A 403 31.13 3.58 -22.38
CA ARG A 403 31.06 2.21 -22.92
C ARG A 403 32.05 1.99 -24.07
N TYR A 404 32.22 2.99 -24.94
CA TYR A 404 32.97 2.84 -26.19
C TYR A 404 34.32 3.59 -26.22
N ALA A 405 34.55 4.54 -25.31
CA ALA A 405 35.81 5.30 -25.22
C ALA A 405 36.78 4.76 -24.16
N CYS A 406 36.31 3.97 -23.20
CA CYS A 406 37.17 3.29 -22.23
C CYS A 406 37.77 2.03 -22.86
N ASP A 407 38.81 2.20 -23.65
CA ASP A 407 39.82 1.17 -23.89
C ASP A 407 41.09 1.58 -23.14
N ILE A 408 41.05 1.47 -21.80
CA ILE A 408 42.20 1.83 -20.94
C ILE A 408 43.28 0.72 -20.99
N ASN A 409 42.98 -0.45 -21.56
CA ASN A 409 43.96 -1.51 -21.79
C ASN A 409 43.69 -2.16 -23.14
N GLY A 410 44.49 -1.83 -24.16
CA GLY A 410 44.53 -2.62 -25.37
C GLY A 410 44.72 -4.11 -25.03
N GLY A 411 43.73 -4.92 -25.35
CA GLY A 411 43.78 -6.36 -25.09
C GLY A 411 42.42 -7.05 -25.08
N GLY A 412 41.93 -7.42 -26.27
CA GLY A 412 41.05 -8.56 -26.52
C GLY A 412 39.72 -8.63 -25.77
N GLU A 413 38.61 -8.47 -26.51
CA GLU A 413 37.30 -8.94 -26.08
C GLU A 413 37.38 -10.43 -25.67
N ARG A 414 37.27 -10.72 -24.37
CA ARG A 414 36.63 -11.94 -23.90
C ARG A 414 35.22 -11.56 -23.48
N GLU A 415 34.27 -12.23 -24.12
CA GLU A 415 32.88 -12.32 -23.71
C GLU A 415 32.78 -12.46 -22.19
N THR A 416 32.02 -11.57 -21.55
CA THR A 416 31.62 -11.75 -20.16
C THR A 416 30.36 -12.62 -20.13
N PRO A 417 30.36 -13.77 -19.43
CA PRO A 417 29.19 -14.61 -19.34
C PRO A 417 28.15 -13.95 -18.40
N ARG A 418 26.86 -14.10 -18.76
CA ARG A 418 25.72 -13.75 -17.91
C ARG A 418 25.93 -14.34 -16.50
N PRO A 419 25.60 -13.60 -15.42
CA PRO A 419 25.63 -14.18 -14.09
C PRO A 419 24.55 -15.26 -14.01
N SER A 420 25.01 -16.51 -13.94
CA SER A 420 24.21 -17.64 -13.50
C SER A 420 23.71 -17.34 -12.08
N GLY A 421 22.40 -17.43 -11.88
CA GLY A 421 21.79 -17.32 -10.57
C GLY A 421 22.50 -18.24 -9.56
N GLN A 422 22.87 -17.65 -8.43
CA GLN A 422 23.20 -18.40 -7.24
C GLN A 422 21.94 -18.57 -6.39
N ARG A 423 21.84 -19.80 -5.91
CA ARG A 423 20.79 -20.49 -5.14
C ARG A 423 20.15 -19.70 -4.01
#